data_AF-G2H177-F1
#
_entry.id   AF-G2H177-F1
#
_cell.length_a   1.000
_cell.length_b   1.000
_cell.length_c   1.000
_cell.angle_alpha   90.00
_cell.angle_beta   90.00
_cell.angle_gamma   90.00
#
_symmetry.space_group_name_H-M   'P 1'
#
loop_
_entity.id
_entity.type
_entity.pdbx_description
1 polymer ?
#
loop_
_entity_poly.entity_id
_entity_poly.type
_entity_poly.pdbx_seq_one_letter_code
_entity_poly.pdbx_strand_id
1 'polypeptide(L)'
;MAFINKHHHVMSPLLYMQQGDRYIGNAANELENINDYFYPLSQPALLYTANNDQTIFNNSSQRSNVVLIFHNQTSAWYRGDLPITFQRANDQPEQTIYKNIFWMSDIQTKKLRHLYFPAIHLPVITQRTASMIGRPAPVTSEIVQTHVLSKGILFQQNYTYYLADIDEENNMSRQIQLIYMIDTQSTRGSLALLEARGLPQDVMTKLINERNLTALDHFMTQQASTSSAGAQFSSIRSTHANIAQLILPQTITTISIGNNRLIWPLANSLDGVMGNVIANIDSQILNNTQYFVTLVSAIKGEDIEDNHYFWSVTEPDNHHQFYKLYRQKGEALAQEVSLNNFGLLSADVLSITGIHQGVAISMKNGHSYHFTLDLIEQEQLSLHSLGKAWQILYQNWLPILKMYLGQFKEQTQTRSLFGNKQKKTIHIASILSITDLLHSDGQTALPVWYDTIANHLFIKKAVNLL
;
A
#
# COMPACT_ATOMS: atom_id res chain seq x y z
N MET A 1 24.32 -38.28 25.96
CA MET A 1 25.34 -38.84 25.07
C MET A 1 25.26 -38.11 23.73
N ALA A 2 26.37 -37.49 23.34
CA ALA A 2 26.73 -36.90 22.04
C ALA A 2 25.75 -35.90 21.37
N PHE A 3 25.95 -34.61 21.68
CA PHE A 3 25.70 -33.51 20.75
C PHE A 3 26.89 -33.41 19.78
N ILE A 4 26.63 -33.31 18.47
CA ILE A 4 27.61 -32.86 17.47
C ILE A 4 27.09 -31.59 16.81
N ASN A 5 27.88 -30.53 17.01
CA ASN A 5 27.86 -29.25 16.35
C ASN A 5 27.97 -29.37 14.81
N LYS A 6 27.20 -28.56 14.09
CA LYS A 6 27.64 -27.98 12.82
C LYS A 6 27.26 -26.51 12.74
N HIS A 7 28.29 -25.68 12.71
CA HIS A 7 28.27 -24.24 12.52
C HIS A 7 27.58 -23.84 11.21
N HIS A 8 26.71 -22.84 11.28
CA HIS A 8 26.63 -21.80 10.27
C HIS A 8 26.78 -20.45 10.97
N HIS A 9 27.87 -19.77 10.60
CA HIS A 9 28.23 -18.44 11.07
C HIS A 9 27.16 -17.43 10.64
N VAL A 10 26.46 -16.87 11.61
CA VAL A 10 25.84 -15.55 11.47
C VAL A 10 26.96 -14.54 11.70
N MET A 11 27.54 -14.01 10.62
CA MET A 11 28.42 -12.85 10.72
C MET A 11 27.55 -11.59 10.68
N SER A 12 27.40 -10.96 11.84
CA SER A 12 27.06 -9.54 11.95
C SER A 12 28.14 -8.71 11.25
N PRO A 13 27.82 -7.74 10.37
CA PRO A 13 28.83 -6.83 9.87
C PRO A 13 29.13 -5.81 10.97
N LEU A 14 30.34 -5.92 11.53
CA LEU A 14 30.98 -4.88 12.32
C LEU A 14 31.09 -3.60 11.48
N LEU A 15 30.38 -2.55 11.89
CA LEU A 15 30.56 -1.19 11.42
C LEU A 15 31.94 -0.70 11.88
N TYR A 16 32.77 -0.23 10.96
CA TYR A 16 34.03 0.43 11.29
C TYR A 16 33.99 1.86 10.74
N MET A 17 34.08 2.86 11.63
CA MET A 17 34.38 4.24 11.28
C MET A 17 35.88 4.36 11.04
N GLN A 18 36.30 4.91 9.91
CA GLN A 18 37.69 5.29 9.71
C GLN A 18 37.76 6.76 9.24
N GLN A 19 38.27 7.63 10.12
CA GLN A 19 38.76 8.96 9.74
C GLN A 19 40.12 8.79 9.07
N GLY A 20 40.27 9.31 7.85
CA GLY A 20 41.55 9.34 7.15
C GLY A 20 41.95 10.78 6.83
N ASP A 21 42.94 11.30 7.56
CA ASP A 21 43.67 12.50 7.17
C ASP A 21 44.60 12.20 5.98
N ARG A 22 44.52 13.00 4.91
CA ARG A 22 45.63 13.18 3.97
C ARG A 22 45.73 14.62 3.48
N TYR A 23 46.81 15.26 3.91
CA TYR A 23 47.46 16.42 3.30
C TYR A 23 48.27 15.97 2.07
N ILE A 24 48.07 16.60 0.90
CA ILE A 24 49.03 17.10 -0.13
C ILE A 24 48.15 17.90 -1.14
N GLY A 25 48.18 19.23 -1.20
CA GLY A 25 49.15 20.02 -1.96
C GLY A 25 48.40 21.01 -2.89
N ASN A 26 48.61 22.30 -2.66
CA ASN A 26 47.96 23.48 -3.26
C ASN A 26 47.54 23.40 -4.75
N ALA A 27 46.22 23.47 -4.98
CA ALA A 27 45.61 24.37 -5.97
C ALA A 27 44.12 24.57 -5.58
N ALA A 28 43.73 25.82 -5.40
CA ALA A 28 42.44 26.24 -4.86
C ALA A 28 41.24 25.75 -5.70
N ASN A 29 40.37 24.95 -5.07
CA ASN A 29 38.92 25.11 -5.01
C ASN A 29 38.38 24.04 -4.04
N GLU A 30 38.20 24.48 -2.80
CA GLU A 30 37.75 23.74 -1.62
C GLU A 30 36.37 23.10 -1.85
N LEU A 31 36.34 21.76 -1.82
CA LEU A 31 35.77 20.89 -0.79
C LEU A 31 34.25 20.70 -0.84
N GLU A 32 33.86 19.63 -1.55
CA GLU A 32 32.66 18.85 -1.25
C GLU A 32 32.82 18.24 0.15
N ASN A 33 32.10 18.76 1.14
CA ASN A 33 32.06 18.18 2.48
C ASN A 33 30.91 17.15 2.53
N ILE A 34 31.14 15.97 1.92
CA ILE A 34 30.26 14.81 2.05
C ILE A 34 30.69 14.06 3.31
N ASN A 35 30.05 14.34 4.44
CA ASN A 35 30.49 13.82 5.74
C ASN A 35 30.04 12.39 6.09
N ASP A 36 29.19 11.72 5.29
CA ASP A 36 28.79 10.34 5.60
C ASP A 36 28.60 9.49 4.34
N TYR A 37 29.48 8.51 4.14
CA TYR A 37 29.38 7.47 3.12
C TYR A 37 28.70 6.22 3.70
N PHE A 38 27.67 5.71 3.03
CA PHE A 38 27.18 4.35 3.27
C PHE A 38 27.43 3.50 2.01
N TYR A 39 28.37 2.54 2.09
CA TYR A 39 28.59 1.57 1.02
C TYR A 39 28.58 0.12 1.54
N PRO A 40 27.77 -0.78 0.95
CA PRO A 40 28.04 -2.21 1.04
C PRO A 40 29.25 -2.56 0.17
N LEU A 41 30.28 -3.12 0.81
CA LEU A 41 31.63 -3.42 0.31
C LEU A 41 31.73 -4.53 -0.77
N SER A 42 30.63 -4.91 -1.44
CA SER A 42 30.60 -6.11 -2.29
C SER A 42 30.19 -5.91 -3.75
N GLN A 43 30.09 -4.68 -4.27
CA GLN A 43 29.85 -4.45 -5.69
C GLN A 43 30.91 -3.54 -6.33
N PRO A 44 31.46 -3.89 -7.51
CA PRO A 44 32.55 -3.14 -8.16
C PRO A 44 32.12 -1.84 -8.87
N ALA A 45 30.88 -1.39 -8.72
CA ALA A 45 30.39 -0.15 -9.32
C ALA A 45 29.78 0.76 -8.24
N LEU A 46 30.39 1.93 -8.05
CA LEU A 46 29.87 2.96 -7.14
C LEU A 46 28.55 3.52 -7.71
N LEU A 47 27.43 3.25 -7.04
CA LEU A 47 26.12 3.79 -7.40
C LEU A 47 25.94 5.17 -6.79
N TYR A 48 25.82 6.20 -7.64
CA TYR A 48 25.49 7.56 -7.23
C TYR A 48 24.82 8.35 -8.37
N THR A 49 24.33 9.54 -8.06
CA THR A 49 23.84 10.51 -9.05
C THR A 49 24.86 11.65 -9.18
N ALA A 50 25.44 11.79 -10.37
CA ALA A 50 26.36 12.89 -10.67
C ALA A 50 25.59 14.19 -10.96
N ASN A 51 26.19 15.32 -10.64
CA ASN A 51 25.70 16.62 -11.11
C ASN A 51 25.85 16.73 -12.62
N ASN A 52 24.85 17.30 -13.28
CA ASN A 52 24.83 17.56 -14.70
C ASN A 52 23.96 18.78 -15.01
N ASP A 53 24.52 19.77 -15.68
CA ASP A 53 23.85 21.05 -15.98
C ASP A 53 22.64 20.92 -16.92
N GLN A 54 22.46 19.76 -17.57
CA GLN A 54 21.26 19.45 -18.37
C GLN A 54 20.09 18.96 -17.50
N THR A 55 20.28 18.85 -16.17
CA THR A 55 19.28 18.34 -15.24
C THR A 55 19.09 19.33 -14.09
N ILE A 56 18.01 19.14 -13.32
CA ILE A 56 17.77 19.91 -12.07
C ILE A 56 18.95 19.78 -11.11
N PHE A 57 19.62 18.63 -11.11
CA PHE A 57 20.83 18.39 -10.32
C PHE A 57 22.06 18.92 -11.04
N ASN A 58 22.16 20.25 -11.14
CA ASN A 58 23.28 20.95 -11.75
C ASN A 58 24.45 21.16 -10.77
N ASN A 59 25.52 21.85 -11.19
CA ASN A 59 26.70 22.06 -10.36
C ASN A 59 26.45 22.89 -9.09
N SER A 60 25.34 23.65 -9.03
CA SER A 60 24.92 24.37 -7.81
C SER A 60 24.07 23.52 -6.86
N SER A 61 23.68 22.32 -7.27
CA SER A 61 22.83 21.44 -6.48
C SER A 61 23.65 20.69 -5.44
N GLN A 62 23.32 20.92 -4.17
CA GLN A 62 23.80 20.11 -3.06
C GLN A 62 22.73 19.11 -2.66
N ARG A 63 23.12 17.91 -2.23
CA ARG A 63 22.22 16.87 -1.72
C ARG A 63 22.78 16.36 -0.40
N SER A 64 21.89 16.08 0.55
CA SER A 64 22.27 15.56 1.86
C SER A 64 21.33 14.44 2.29
N ASN A 65 21.72 13.67 3.33
CA ASN A 65 20.93 12.57 3.87
C ASN A 65 20.50 11.55 2.80
N VAL A 66 21.41 11.26 1.86
CA VAL A 66 21.12 10.41 0.69
C VAL A 66 21.19 8.93 1.08
N VAL A 67 20.14 8.19 0.74
CA VAL A 67 20.01 6.76 0.96
C VAL A 67 19.63 6.08 -0.35
N LEU A 68 20.36 5.03 -0.73
CA LEU A 68 19.96 4.13 -1.82
C LEU A 68 18.80 3.25 -1.33
N ILE A 69 17.66 3.31 -2.00
CA ILE A 69 16.43 2.60 -1.62
C ILE A 69 16.31 1.28 -2.37
N PHE A 70 16.54 1.34 -3.68
CA PHE A 70 16.30 0.24 -4.60
C PHE A 70 17.19 0.42 -5.82
N HIS A 71 17.62 -0.67 -6.44
CA HIS A 71 18.28 -0.61 -7.73
C HIS A 71 17.94 -1.86 -8.55
N ASN A 72 18.02 -1.72 -9.87
CA ASN A 72 17.95 -2.83 -10.80
C ASN A 72 19.18 -2.80 -11.72
N GLN A 73 19.09 -3.41 -12.91
CA GLN A 73 20.22 -3.47 -13.85
C GLN A 73 20.54 -2.11 -14.52
N THR A 74 19.58 -1.19 -14.63
CA THR A 74 19.71 0.04 -15.42
C THR A 74 19.58 1.31 -14.59
N SER A 75 18.86 1.24 -13.48
CA SER A 75 18.50 2.40 -12.67
C SER A 75 18.72 2.16 -11.18
N ALA A 76 19.04 3.23 -10.46
CA ALA A 76 19.14 3.28 -9.01
C ALA A 76 18.20 4.38 -8.46
N TRP A 77 17.46 4.06 -7.41
CA TRP A 77 16.53 4.95 -6.73
C TRP A 77 17.06 5.33 -5.38
N TYR A 78 16.97 6.61 -5.07
CA TYR A 78 17.48 7.19 -3.85
C TYR A 78 16.40 8.01 -3.16
N ARG A 79 16.59 8.26 -1.88
CA ARG A 79 15.88 9.27 -1.10
C ARG A 79 16.88 10.17 -0.41
N GLY A 80 16.55 11.43 -0.24
CA GLY A 80 17.36 12.37 0.52
C GLY A 80 16.80 13.77 0.48
N ASP A 81 17.61 14.72 0.91
CA ASP A 81 17.22 16.11 1.05
C ASP A 81 17.89 16.96 -0.04
N LEU A 82 17.12 17.91 -0.59
CA LEU A 82 17.55 18.85 -1.62
C LEU A 82 17.39 20.29 -1.11
N PRO A 83 18.48 20.89 -0.61
CA PRO A 83 18.58 22.32 -0.37
C PRO A 83 18.46 23.10 -1.68
N ILE A 84 17.60 24.11 -1.70
CA ILE A 84 17.43 25.04 -2.80
C ILE A 84 17.47 26.46 -2.24
N THR A 85 18.30 27.30 -2.83
CA THR A 85 18.42 28.71 -2.47
C THR A 85 17.59 29.55 -3.43
N PHE A 86 16.66 30.35 -2.88
CA PHE A 86 15.86 31.26 -3.67
C PHE A 86 16.39 32.69 -3.55
N GLN A 87 16.67 33.32 -4.69
CA GLN A 87 16.88 34.76 -4.76
C GLN A 87 15.51 35.43 -4.93
N ARG A 88 15.04 36.13 -3.88
CA ARG A 88 13.91 37.07 -4.05
C ARG A 88 14.45 38.37 -4.61
N ALA A 89 13.64 39.04 -5.43
CA ALA A 89 14.04 40.21 -6.21
C ALA A 89 14.65 41.38 -5.39
N ASN A 90 14.50 41.42 -4.05
CA ASN A 90 15.02 42.47 -3.18
C ASN A 90 15.46 42.01 -1.76
N ASP A 91 15.59 40.71 -1.46
CA ASP A 91 15.91 40.20 -0.11
C ASP A 91 17.16 39.30 -0.09
N GLN A 92 17.74 39.12 1.12
CA GLN A 92 18.75 38.09 1.40
C GLN A 92 18.28 36.72 0.87
N PRO A 93 19.19 35.91 0.28
CA PRO A 93 18.84 34.59 -0.24
C PRO A 93 18.24 33.71 0.86
N GLU A 94 17.02 33.24 0.65
CA GLU A 94 16.34 32.33 1.58
C GLU A 94 16.71 30.90 1.19
N GLN A 95 17.49 30.22 2.05
CA GLN A 95 17.77 28.80 1.87
C GLN A 95 16.59 27.99 2.37
N THR A 96 16.08 27.11 1.52
CA THR A 96 14.96 26.22 1.82
C THR A 96 15.36 24.78 1.52
N ILE A 97 14.75 23.81 2.20
CA ILE A 97 15.12 22.40 2.01
C ILE A 97 13.89 21.56 1.71
N TYR A 98 13.91 20.87 0.58
CA TYR A 98 12.97 19.79 0.30
C TYR A 98 13.47 18.50 0.92
N LYS A 99 12.81 18.08 2.00
CA LYS A 99 13.20 16.86 2.71
C LYS A 99 12.60 15.61 2.07
N ASN A 100 13.32 14.50 2.19
CA ASN A 100 12.86 13.14 1.88
C ASN A 100 12.35 12.94 0.44
N ILE A 101 12.87 13.67 -0.53
CA ILE A 101 12.48 13.52 -1.93
C ILE A 101 13.11 12.26 -2.52
N PHE A 102 12.47 11.69 -3.54
CA PHE A 102 12.99 10.52 -4.23
C PHE A 102 13.54 10.89 -5.61
N TRP A 103 14.54 10.18 -6.09
CA TRP A 103 14.98 10.30 -7.49
C TRP A 103 15.49 8.99 -8.06
N MET A 104 15.44 8.89 -9.38
CA MET A 104 15.97 7.80 -10.18
C MET A 104 17.17 8.29 -10.99
N SER A 105 18.28 7.58 -10.88
CA SER A 105 19.50 7.78 -11.66
C SER A 105 19.75 6.61 -12.58
N ASP A 106 20.32 6.89 -13.73
CA ASP A 106 20.89 5.88 -14.62
C ASP A 106 22.19 5.32 -14.03
N ILE A 107 22.35 4.00 -13.95
CA ILE A 107 23.53 3.38 -13.34
C ILE A 107 24.81 3.61 -14.18
N GLN A 108 24.70 3.58 -15.51
CA GLN A 108 25.86 3.65 -16.40
C GLN A 108 26.39 5.09 -16.53
N THR A 109 25.48 6.03 -16.80
CA THR A 109 25.78 7.44 -17.05
C THR A 109 25.78 8.27 -15.77
N LYS A 110 25.22 7.74 -14.67
CA LYS A 110 25.05 8.43 -13.37
C LYS A 110 24.18 9.68 -13.45
N LYS A 111 23.48 9.90 -14.57
CA LYS A 111 22.65 11.09 -14.77
C LYS A 111 21.28 10.90 -14.11
N LEU A 112 20.78 11.99 -13.52
CA LEU A 112 19.40 12.08 -13.06
C LEU A 112 18.45 11.81 -14.23
N ARG A 113 17.55 10.85 -14.07
CA ARG A 113 16.45 10.60 -15.00
C ARG A 113 15.17 11.25 -14.51
N HIS A 114 14.75 10.90 -13.28
CA HIS A 114 13.51 11.41 -12.69
C HIS A 114 13.68 11.86 -11.24
N LEU A 115 12.98 12.92 -10.88
CA LEU A 115 12.81 13.45 -9.54
C LEU A 115 11.33 13.31 -9.17
N TYR A 116 11.02 12.69 -8.05
CA TYR A 116 9.65 12.41 -7.64
C TYR A 116 9.29 13.31 -6.45
N PHE A 117 8.31 14.18 -6.69
CA PHE A 117 7.71 15.03 -5.68
C PHE A 117 6.28 14.58 -5.40
N PRO A 118 5.78 14.74 -4.16
CA PRO A 118 4.34 14.74 -3.89
C PRO A 118 3.57 15.80 -4.69
N ALA A 119 2.24 15.71 -4.71
CA ALA A 119 1.33 16.57 -5.50
C ALA A 119 1.70 18.07 -5.45
N ILE A 120 1.86 18.59 -4.23
CA ILE A 120 2.47 19.88 -3.94
C ILE A 120 3.44 19.65 -2.79
N HIS A 121 4.74 19.70 -3.07
CA HIS A 121 5.76 19.60 -2.01
C HIS A 121 6.15 21.00 -1.58
N LEU A 122 6.17 21.23 -0.26
CA LEU A 122 6.56 22.50 0.33
C LEU A 122 7.91 22.32 1.03
N PRO A 123 8.84 23.25 0.86
CA PRO A 123 10.12 23.14 1.53
C PRO A 123 10.00 23.52 3.01
N VAL A 124 10.90 22.99 3.82
CA VAL A 124 11.05 23.42 5.21
C VAL A 124 11.87 24.71 5.23
N ILE A 125 11.32 25.77 5.82
CA ILE A 125 12.00 27.05 6.01
C ILE A 125 12.94 26.92 7.22
N THR A 126 14.25 27.04 6.99
CA THR A 126 15.28 26.87 8.04
C THR A 126 15.57 28.16 8.80
N GLN A 127 15.14 29.33 8.32
CA GLN A 127 15.33 30.62 8.97
C GLN A 127 14.01 31.38 9.07
N ARG A 128 13.44 31.49 10.28
CA ARG A 128 12.28 32.36 10.53
C ARG A 128 12.76 33.80 10.64
N THR A 129 12.36 34.64 9.68
CA THR A 129 12.60 36.08 9.74
C THR A 129 11.57 36.76 10.64
N ALA A 130 11.92 37.93 11.21
CA ALA A 130 11.04 38.73 12.07
C ALA A 130 9.71 39.14 11.38
N SER A 131 9.64 39.08 10.04
CA SER A 131 8.44 39.37 9.24
C SER A 131 7.37 38.27 9.26
N MET A 132 7.62 37.14 9.93
CA MET A 132 6.65 36.04 10.13
C MET A 132 5.92 36.10 11.47
N ILE A 133 6.22 37.08 12.33
CA ILE A 133 5.53 37.28 13.61
C ILE A 133 4.12 37.83 13.32
N GLY A 134 3.08 37.14 13.79
CA GLY A 134 1.66 37.52 13.59
C GLY A 134 0.98 36.95 12.33
N ARG A 135 1.65 36.06 11.57
CA ARG A 135 1.04 35.37 10.42
C ARG A 135 0.39 34.05 10.84
N PRO A 136 -0.68 33.60 10.15
CA PRO A 136 -1.24 32.27 10.36
C PRO A 136 -0.18 31.19 10.16
N ALA A 137 -0.35 30.06 10.86
CA ALA A 137 0.59 28.95 10.77
C ALA A 137 0.78 28.50 9.31
N PRO A 138 2.02 28.28 8.85
CA PRO A 138 2.27 27.93 7.46
C PRO A 138 1.78 26.52 7.15
N VAL A 139 1.24 26.33 5.95
CA VAL A 139 0.93 25.00 5.42
C VAL A 139 2.20 24.15 5.40
N THR A 140 2.06 22.87 5.76
CA THR A 140 3.18 21.91 5.73
C THR A 140 2.89 20.74 4.80
N SER A 141 3.96 20.19 4.23
CA SER A 141 3.93 19.01 3.36
C SER A 141 5.07 18.08 3.74
N GLU A 142 4.75 16.92 4.30
CA GLU A 142 5.75 15.98 4.82
C GLU A 142 5.52 14.58 4.27
N ILE A 143 6.60 13.92 3.83
CA ILE A 143 6.58 12.49 3.52
C ILE A 143 6.81 11.73 4.83
N VAL A 144 5.78 11.02 5.29
CA VAL A 144 5.75 10.43 6.65
C VAL A 144 6.01 8.93 6.68
N GLN A 145 5.80 8.22 5.56
CA GLN A 145 5.94 6.77 5.49
C GLN A 145 6.45 6.35 4.12
N THR A 146 7.30 5.32 4.07
CA THR A 146 7.85 4.76 2.82
C THR A 146 7.96 3.25 2.94
N HIS A 147 7.49 2.52 1.93
CA HIS A 147 7.55 1.07 1.84
C HIS A 147 8.13 0.68 0.49
N VAL A 148 9.21 -0.10 0.49
CA VAL A 148 9.86 -0.59 -0.72
C VAL A 148 9.33 -1.97 -1.03
N LEU A 149 8.71 -2.12 -2.19
CA LEU A 149 8.20 -3.37 -2.72
C LEU A 149 9.09 -3.84 -3.88
N SER A 150 8.97 -5.10 -4.27
CA SER A 150 9.75 -5.68 -5.37
C SER A 150 9.54 -5.00 -6.73
N LYS A 151 8.41 -4.30 -6.91
CA LYS A 151 8.02 -3.61 -8.15
C LYS A 151 7.67 -2.14 -7.98
N GLY A 152 7.76 -1.59 -6.77
CA GLY A 152 7.40 -0.19 -6.56
C GLY A 152 7.83 0.36 -5.22
N ILE A 153 7.81 1.69 -5.11
CA ILE A 153 8.03 2.41 -3.85
C ILE A 153 6.72 3.10 -3.49
N LEU A 154 6.10 2.65 -2.40
CA LEU A 154 4.91 3.30 -1.83
C LEU A 154 5.36 4.36 -0.83
N PHE A 155 4.74 5.54 -0.87
CA PHE A 155 4.98 6.57 0.14
C PHE A 155 3.72 7.38 0.43
N GLN A 156 3.66 7.95 1.63
CA GLN A 156 2.57 8.78 2.09
C GLN A 156 3.04 10.21 2.32
N GLN A 157 2.26 11.18 1.85
CA GLN A 157 2.36 12.59 2.19
C GLN A 157 1.26 12.97 3.18
N ASN A 158 1.62 13.71 4.22
CA ASN A 158 0.70 14.48 5.03
C ASN A 158 0.78 15.95 4.61
N TYR A 159 -0.35 16.52 4.20
CA TYR A 159 -0.51 17.92 3.85
C TYR A 159 -1.41 18.60 4.88
N THR A 160 -0.83 19.48 5.69
CA THR A 160 -1.55 20.16 6.78
C THR A 160 -1.81 21.61 6.40
N TYR A 161 -3.07 22.03 6.46
CA TYR A 161 -3.50 23.39 6.18
C TYR A 161 -4.39 23.94 7.31
N TYR A 162 -4.56 25.25 7.36
CA TYR A 162 -5.28 25.92 8.43
C TYR A 162 -6.49 26.65 7.87
N LEU A 163 -7.63 26.50 8.53
CA LEU A 163 -8.83 27.27 8.22
C LEU A 163 -8.77 28.59 8.99
N ALA A 164 -9.01 29.71 8.30
CA ALA A 164 -9.18 31.00 8.96
C ALA A 164 -10.53 30.98 9.68
N ASP A 165 -10.51 30.97 11.01
CA ASP A 165 -11.70 31.20 11.82
C ASP A 165 -11.80 32.69 12.17
N ILE A 166 -13.01 33.15 12.53
CA ILE A 166 -13.30 34.57 12.79
C ILE A 166 -12.58 35.06 14.07
N ASP A 167 -12.17 34.13 14.94
CA ASP A 167 -11.34 34.40 16.11
C ASP A 167 -9.88 34.00 15.84
N GLU A 168 -9.01 35.00 15.63
CA GLU A 168 -7.58 34.85 15.27
C GLU A 168 -6.75 33.97 16.23
N GLU A 169 -7.29 33.61 17.40
CA GLU A 169 -6.62 32.80 18.41
C GLU A 169 -6.78 31.27 18.24
N ASN A 170 -7.73 30.78 17.42
CA ASN A 170 -7.98 29.34 17.25
C ASN A 170 -7.95 28.89 15.78
N ASN A 171 -6.77 28.91 15.16
CA ASN A 171 -6.58 28.32 13.82
C ASN A 171 -6.76 26.78 13.87
N MET A 172 -7.89 26.28 13.40
CA MET A 172 -8.13 24.84 13.29
C MET A 172 -7.32 24.25 12.14
N SER A 173 -6.40 23.33 12.46
CA SER A 173 -5.65 22.58 11.44
C SER A 173 -6.47 21.44 10.86
N ARG A 174 -6.38 21.27 9.54
CA ARG A 174 -6.89 20.12 8.79
C ARG A 174 -5.74 19.42 8.10
N GLN A 175 -5.88 18.11 7.87
CA GLN A 175 -4.86 17.29 7.24
C GLN A 175 -5.46 16.47 6.10
N ILE A 176 -4.79 16.49 4.96
CA ILE A 176 -5.00 15.58 3.83
C ILE A 176 -3.85 14.58 3.82
N GLN A 177 -4.17 13.29 3.67
CA GLN A 177 -3.16 12.26 3.48
C GLN A 177 -3.25 11.74 2.05
N LEU A 178 -2.14 11.73 1.34
CA LEU A 178 -2.04 11.28 -0.05
C LEU A 178 -1.06 10.12 -0.14
N ILE A 179 -1.48 9.01 -0.72
CA ILE A 179 -0.69 7.79 -0.86
C ILE A 179 -0.33 7.59 -2.33
N TYR A 180 0.95 7.39 -2.58
CA TYR A 180 1.54 7.36 -3.91
C TYR A 180 2.28 6.05 -4.18
N MET A 181 2.45 5.73 -5.46
CA MET A 181 3.32 4.66 -5.92
C MET A 181 4.26 5.14 -7.03
N ILE A 182 5.55 4.91 -6.84
CA ILE A 182 6.55 4.96 -7.90
C ILE A 182 6.67 3.56 -8.50
N ASP A 183 6.43 3.42 -9.80
CA ASP A 183 6.66 2.16 -10.53
C ASP A 183 8.15 2.03 -10.88
N THR A 184 8.84 1.09 -10.20
CA THR A 184 10.26 0.83 -10.40
C THR A 184 10.57 -0.04 -11.62
N GLN A 185 9.54 -0.59 -12.27
CA GLN A 185 9.66 -1.32 -13.54
C GLN A 185 9.56 -0.36 -14.74
N SER A 186 8.94 0.81 -14.55
CA SER A 186 8.79 1.81 -15.60
C SER A 186 10.08 2.60 -15.83
N THR A 187 10.60 2.52 -17.06
CA THR A 187 11.73 3.35 -17.49
C THR A 187 11.37 4.83 -17.68
N ARG A 188 10.06 5.14 -17.68
CA ARG A 188 9.52 6.51 -17.81
C ARG A 188 9.31 7.22 -16.47
N GLY A 189 9.59 6.54 -15.35
CA GLY A 189 9.45 7.11 -14.01
C GLY A 189 8.01 7.47 -13.66
N SER A 190 7.10 6.50 -13.73
CA SER A 190 5.69 6.71 -13.39
C SER A 190 5.49 6.97 -11.89
N LEU A 191 4.70 7.99 -11.57
CA LEU A 191 4.23 8.33 -10.23
C LEU A 191 2.70 8.39 -10.24
N ALA A 192 2.04 7.52 -9.47
CA ALA A 192 0.59 7.45 -9.40
C ALA A 192 0.06 7.83 -8.01
N LEU A 193 -1.05 8.57 -7.94
CA LEU A 193 -1.83 8.75 -6.72
C LEU A 193 -2.78 7.55 -6.57
N LEU A 194 -2.62 6.77 -5.51
CA LEU A 194 -3.44 5.57 -5.27
C LEU A 194 -4.60 5.84 -4.32
N GLU A 195 -4.41 6.73 -3.35
CA GLU A 195 -5.44 7.00 -2.35
C GLU A 195 -5.29 8.41 -1.77
N ALA A 196 -6.42 9.04 -1.46
CA ALA A 196 -6.50 10.31 -0.79
C ALA A 196 -7.45 10.21 0.41
N ARG A 197 -7.06 10.79 1.55
CA ARG A 197 -7.84 10.85 2.79
C ARG A 197 -7.95 12.29 3.29
N GLY A 198 -9.06 12.62 3.95
CA GLY A 198 -9.25 13.94 4.55
C GLY A 198 -9.54 15.05 3.54
N LEU A 199 -9.91 14.70 2.30
CA LEU A 199 -10.23 15.67 1.26
C LEU A 199 -11.51 16.45 1.61
N PRO A 200 -11.56 17.76 1.31
CA PRO A 200 -12.82 18.50 1.25
C PRO A 200 -13.82 17.85 0.28
N GLN A 201 -15.10 17.86 0.63
CA GLN A 201 -16.15 17.17 -0.12
C GLN A 201 -16.28 17.67 -1.57
N ASP A 202 -16.11 18.97 -1.79
CA ASP A 202 -16.15 19.59 -3.12
C ASP A 202 -14.97 19.13 -3.99
N VAL A 203 -13.76 19.04 -3.42
CA VAL A 203 -12.56 18.52 -4.09
C VAL A 203 -12.74 17.05 -4.44
N MET A 204 -13.25 16.24 -3.50
CA MET A 204 -13.53 14.82 -3.73
C MET A 204 -14.56 14.61 -4.85
N THR A 205 -15.65 15.38 -4.85
CA THR A 205 -16.69 15.31 -5.88
C THR A 205 -16.15 15.64 -7.27
N LYS A 206 -15.31 16.70 -7.39
CA LYS A 206 -14.66 17.04 -8.65
C LYS A 206 -13.67 15.98 -9.11
N LEU A 207 -12.89 15.39 -8.20
CA LEU A 207 -11.96 14.30 -8.52
C LEU A 207 -12.69 13.07 -9.09
N ILE A 208 -13.86 12.74 -8.54
CA ILE A 208 -14.69 11.62 -9.03
C ILE A 208 -15.26 11.92 -10.43
N ASN A 209 -15.79 13.13 -10.63
CA ASN A 209 -16.51 13.50 -11.85
C ASN A 209 -15.58 13.86 -13.01
N GLU A 210 -14.55 14.66 -12.75
CA GLU A 210 -13.65 15.18 -13.77
C GLU A 210 -12.45 14.26 -14.04
N ARG A 211 -12.18 13.32 -13.13
CA ARG A 211 -11.13 12.28 -13.23
C ARG A 211 -9.75 12.83 -13.57
N ASN A 212 -9.42 13.99 -13.02
CA ASN A 212 -8.14 14.63 -13.18
C ASN A 212 -7.74 15.36 -11.89
N LEU A 213 -6.47 15.75 -11.78
CA LEU A 213 -5.91 16.32 -10.56
C LEU A 213 -6.09 17.84 -10.43
N THR A 214 -6.83 18.50 -11.35
CA THR A 214 -6.93 19.96 -11.41
C THR A 214 -7.59 20.54 -10.16
N ALA A 215 -8.66 19.91 -9.66
CA ALA A 215 -9.34 20.37 -8.45
C ALA A 215 -8.44 20.27 -7.20
N LEU A 216 -7.67 19.18 -7.09
CA LEU A 216 -6.71 18.97 -6.01
C LEU A 216 -5.56 19.99 -6.08
N ASP A 217 -5.01 20.18 -7.27
CA ASP A 217 -3.95 21.15 -7.55
C ASP A 217 -4.37 22.57 -7.21
N HIS A 218 -5.54 23.00 -7.68
CA HIS A 218 -6.08 24.34 -7.38
C HIS A 218 -6.27 24.53 -5.87
N PHE A 219 -6.90 23.56 -5.20
CA PHE A 219 -7.12 23.60 -3.77
C PHE A 219 -5.80 23.72 -3.00
N MET A 220 -4.86 22.79 -3.22
CA MET A 220 -3.60 22.78 -2.49
C MET A 220 -2.77 24.03 -2.82
N THR A 221 -2.74 24.50 -4.07
CA THR A 221 -2.00 25.72 -4.45
C THR A 221 -2.58 26.96 -3.77
N GLN A 222 -3.91 27.07 -3.67
CA GLN A 222 -4.57 28.17 -2.96
C GLN A 222 -4.23 28.17 -1.46
N GLN A 223 -4.22 27.00 -0.83
CA GLN A 223 -3.81 26.90 0.58
C GLN A 223 -2.31 27.20 0.74
N ALA A 224 -1.48 26.78 -0.20
CA ALA A 224 -0.05 27.04 -0.16
C ALA A 224 0.29 28.51 -0.39
N SER A 225 -0.47 29.25 -1.21
CA SER A 225 -0.19 30.66 -1.53
C SER A 225 -0.53 31.62 -0.39
N THR A 226 -1.45 31.26 0.50
CA THR A 226 -1.71 31.99 1.74
C THR A 226 -0.60 31.77 2.78
N SER A 227 0.17 30.69 2.64
CA SER A 227 1.39 30.44 3.42
C SER A 227 2.62 31.00 2.69
N SER A 228 3.55 31.60 3.41
CA SER A 228 4.79 32.18 2.85
C SER A 228 5.77 31.15 2.25
N ALA A 229 5.38 29.87 2.14
CA ALA A 229 6.25 28.74 1.83
C ALA A 229 6.42 28.42 0.32
N GLY A 230 5.58 28.96 -0.56
CA GLY A 230 5.76 28.88 -2.03
C GLY A 230 5.84 27.46 -2.62
N ALA A 231 4.78 27.01 -3.30
CA ALA A 231 4.78 25.76 -4.06
C ALA A 231 5.55 25.89 -5.39
N GLN A 232 6.89 25.81 -5.38
CA GLN A 232 7.68 25.91 -6.61
C GLN A 232 7.79 24.59 -7.39
N PHE A 233 7.74 23.45 -6.69
CA PHE A 233 7.79 22.13 -7.31
C PHE A 233 6.49 21.38 -7.03
N SER A 234 5.74 21.13 -8.10
CA SER A 234 4.55 20.29 -8.11
C SER A 234 4.77 19.15 -9.08
N SER A 235 4.40 17.93 -8.68
CA SER A 235 4.32 16.82 -9.64
C SER A 235 3.03 16.85 -10.46
N ILE A 236 2.01 17.61 -10.06
CA ILE A 236 0.79 17.80 -10.88
C ILE A 236 1.09 18.73 -12.07
N ARG A 237 1.73 19.88 -11.81
CA ARG A 237 2.22 20.80 -12.84
C ARG A 237 3.75 20.83 -12.84
N SER A 238 4.33 19.82 -13.47
CA SER A 238 5.78 19.71 -13.60
C SER A 238 6.35 20.88 -14.40
N THR A 239 7.23 21.66 -13.76
CA THR A 239 7.92 22.82 -14.35
C THR A 239 9.24 22.44 -15.03
N HIS A 240 9.67 21.18 -14.92
CA HIS A 240 10.95 20.70 -15.48
C HIS A 240 10.84 19.26 -15.96
N ALA A 241 11.49 18.93 -17.08
CA ALA A 241 11.43 17.61 -17.72
C ALA A 241 11.92 16.42 -16.86
N ASN A 242 12.64 16.68 -15.77
CA ASN A 242 13.10 15.62 -14.86
C ASN A 242 12.09 15.34 -13.75
N ILE A 243 11.11 16.22 -13.50
CA ILE A 243 10.11 15.97 -12.46
C ILE A 243 9.07 15.01 -13.02
N ALA A 244 8.94 13.86 -12.37
CA ALA A 244 7.92 12.87 -12.70
C ALA A 244 6.53 13.47 -12.51
N GLN A 245 5.70 13.40 -13.55
CA GLN A 245 4.33 13.88 -13.48
C GLN A 245 3.49 12.89 -12.65
N LEU A 246 2.75 13.44 -11.70
CA LEU A 246 1.74 12.71 -10.95
C LEU A 246 0.55 12.44 -11.86
N ILE A 247 0.18 11.18 -11.97
CA ILE A 247 -0.99 10.74 -12.72
C ILE A 247 -1.98 10.03 -11.81
N LEU A 248 -3.24 10.02 -12.22
CA LEU A 248 -4.18 9.04 -11.70
C LEU A 248 -3.95 7.72 -12.44
N PRO A 249 -4.12 6.55 -11.79
CA PRO A 249 -4.22 5.29 -12.49
C PRO A 249 -5.22 5.40 -13.65
N GLN A 250 -4.91 4.80 -14.80
CA GLN A 250 -5.78 4.82 -15.99
C GLN A 250 -7.01 3.91 -15.81
N THR A 251 -7.64 3.97 -14.65
CA THR A 251 -8.90 3.29 -14.34
C THR A 251 -10.00 4.32 -14.36
N ILE A 252 -11.11 3.99 -14.99
CA ILE A 252 -12.35 4.79 -14.91
C ILE A 252 -13.12 4.54 -13.61
N THR A 253 -12.54 3.74 -12.71
CA THR A 253 -13.16 3.31 -11.47
C THR A 253 -12.51 4.05 -10.29
N THR A 254 -13.33 4.49 -9.35
CA THR A 254 -12.91 5.04 -8.06
C THR A 254 -13.68 4.35 -6.95
N ILE A 255 -13.11 4.29 -5.74
CA ILE A 255 -13.79 3.74 -4.57
C ILE A 255 -13.88 4.85 -3.51
N SER A 256 -15.10 5.16 -3.09
CA SER A 256 -15.39 6.16 -2.05
C SER A 256 -15.79 5.45 -0.76
N ILE A 257 -15.08 5.73 0.34
CA ILE A 257 -15.35 5.14 1.66
C ILE A 257 -15.57 6.27 2.65
N GLY A 258 -16.80 6.37 3.18
CA GLY A 258 -17.19 7.49 4.03
C GLY A 258 -17.07 8.83 3.32
N ASN A 259 -16.92 9.91 4.09
CA ASN A 259 -16.93 11.27 3.57
C ASN A 259 -15.54 11.82 3.19
N ASN A 260 -14.49 11.04 3.36
CA ASN A 260 -13.13 11.58 3.30
C ASN A 260 -12.10 10.68 2.63
N ARG A 261 -12.43 9.46 2.20
CA ARG A 261 -11.47 8.52 1.61
C ARG A 261 -11.85 8.17 0.17
N LEU A 262 -10.94 8.44 -0.75
CA LEU A 262 -11.04 8.13 -2.17
C LEU A 262 -9.86 7.27 -2.60
N ILE A 263 -10.13 6.15 -3.27
CA ILE A 263 -9.12 5.20 -3.72
C ILE A 263 -9.22 5.04 -5.23
N TRP A 264 -8.07 5.06 -5.90
CA TRP A 264 -7.92 4.65 -7.28
C TRP A 264 -7.38 3.21 -7.31
N PRO A 265 -8.23 2.22 -7.63
CA PRO A 265 -7.83 0.83 -7.68
C PRO A 265 -6.78 0.60 -8.78
N LEU A 266 -6.04 -0.50 -8.65
CA LEU A 266 -5.13 -0.92 -9.71
C LEU A 266 -5.93 -1.39 -10.94
N ALA A 267 -5.32 -1.29 -12.12
CA ALA A 267 -5.95 -1.78 -13.34
C ALA A 267 -6.31 -3.27 -13.20
N ASN A 268 -7.51 -3.63 -13.67
CA ASN A 268 -8.07 -4.98 -13.64
C ASN A 268 -8.33 -5.58 -12.24
N SER A 269 -8.23 -4.81 -11.14
CA SER A 269 -8.42 -5.36 -9.80
C SER A 269 -9.89 -5.53 -9.37
N LEU A 270 -10.84 -5.04 -10.16
CA LEU A 270 -12.27 -4.99 -9.80
C LEU A 270 -13.18 -5.75 -10.78
N ASP A 271 -12.67 -6.81 -11.41
CA ASP A 271 -13.45 -7.73 -12.27
C ASP A 271 -14.37 -7.04 -13.30
N GLY A 272 -13.90 -5.95 -13.91
CA GLY A 272 -14.64 -5.20 -14.93
C GLY A 272 -15.68 -4.20 -14.40
N VAL A 273 -15.79 -3.98 -13.09
CA VAL A 273 -16.59 -2.90 -12.50
C VAL A 273 -15.99 -1.54 -12.84
N MET A 274 -16.85 -0.61 -13.26
CA MET A 274 -16.50 0.73 -13.75
C MET A 274 -17.31 1.80 -13.01
N GLY A 275 -16.80 3.03 -12.91
CA GLY A 275 -17.49 4.14 -12.24
C GLY A 275 -17.11 4.32 -10.76
N ASN A 276 -17.90 5.05 -9.99
CA ASN A 276 -17.62 5.27 -8.57
C ASN A 276 -18.32 4.21 -7.72
N VAL A 277 -17.53 3.40 -6.99
CA VAL A 277 -18.03 2.41 -6.03
C VAL A 277 -18.10 3.07 -4.66
N ILE A 278 -19.30 3.22 -4.11
CA ILE A 278 -19.52 3.87 -2.80
C ILE A 278 -19.74 2.80 -1.73
N ALA A 279 -18.99 2.86 -0.63
CA ALA A 279 -19.24 2.03 0.54
C ALA A 279 -20.48 2.53 1.29
N ASN A 280 -21.62 1.87 1.10
CA ASN A 280 -22.86 2.17 1.80
C ASN A 280 -22.96 1.31 3.07
N ILE A 281 -22.10 1.58 4.05
CA ILE A 281 -22.06 0.89 5.35
C ILE A 281 -22.55 1.87 6.43
N ASP A 282 -23.05 1.35 7.55
CA ASP A 282 -23.43 2.16 8.72
C ASP A 282 -22.36 3.23 9.04
N SER A 283 -22.80 4.47 9.20
CA SER A 283 -21.93 5.62 9.43
C SER A 283 -21.16 5.54 10.75
N GLN A 284 -21.66 4.80 11.75
CA GLN A 284 -20.95 4.50 12.99
C GLN A 284 -19.71 3.63 12.75
N ILE A 285 -19.68 2.85 11.67
CA ILE A 285 -18.49 2.09 11.27
C ILE A 285 -17.59 2.94 10.38
N LEU A 286 -18.16 3.61 9.36
CA LEU A 286 -17.37 4.40 8.40
C LEU A 286 -16.63 5.58 9.05
N ASN A 287 -17.24 6.22 10.05
CA ASN A 287 -16.68 7.42 10.68
C ASN A 287 -15.93 7.11 11.99
N ASN A 288 -15.85 5.85 12.42
CA ASN A 288 -15.12 5.48 13.62
C ASN A 288 -13.66 5.13 13.29
N THR A 289 -12.74 5.88 13.88
CA THR A 289 -11.29 5.74 13.67
C THR A 289 -10.71 4.41 14.14
N GLN A 290 -11.43 3.66 14.99
CA GLN A 290 -11.04 2.31 15.43
C GLN A 290 -11.14 1.28 14.30
N TYR A 291 -11.90 1.59 13.25
CA TYR A 291 -12.18 0.64 12.18
C TYR A 291 -11.56 1.10 10.86
N PHE A 292 -11.12 0.12 10.08
CA PHE A 292 -10.62 0.32 8.73
C PHE A 292 -11.39 -0.56 7.76
N VAL A 293 -12.14 0.10 6.88
CA VAL A 293 -12.99 -0.50 5.86
C VAL A 293 -12.21 -0.64 4.56
N THR A 294 -12.24 -1.81 3.94
CA THR A 294 -11.54 -2.10 2.68
C THR A 294 -12.47 -2.82 1.71
N LEU A 295 -12.48 -2.41 0.44
CA LEU A 295 -13.10 -3.21 -0.62
C LEU A 295 -12.21 -4.43 -0.90
N VAL A 296 -12.74 -5.62 -0.64
CA VAL A 296 -12.00 -6.88 -0.81
C VAL A 296 -12.28 -7.53 -2.16
N SER A 297 -13.50 -7.41 -2.65
CA SER A 297 -13.91 -7.97 -3.93
C SER A 297 -15.06 -7.16 -4.53
N ALA A 298 -15.08 -7.10 -5.86
CA ALA A 298 -16.16 -6.51 -6.64
C ALA A 298 -16.47 -7.48 -7.78
N ILE A 299 -17.77 -7.73 -7.99
CA ILE A 299 -18.28 -8.63 -9.01
C ILE A 299 -19.20 -7.83 -9.91
N LYS A 300 -18.91 -7.84 -11.21
CA LYS A 300 -19.71 -7.13 -12.20
C LYS A 300 -21.03 -7.87 -12.47
N GLY A 301 -22.14 -7.15 -12.36
CA GLY A 301 -23.47 -7.60 -12.79
C GLY A 301 -23.77 -7.22 -14.24
N GLU A 302 -25.01 -7.45 -14.67
CA GLU A 302 -25.49 -6.97 -15.98
C GLU A 302 -25.52 -5.43 -16.00
N ASP A 303 -26.05 -4.84 -14.93
CA ASP A 303 -26.10 -3.39 -14.69
C ASP A 303 -25.40 -2.99 -13.38
N ILE A 304 -25.23 -1.67 -13.17
CA ILE A 304 -24.60 -1.11 -11.96
C ILE A 304 -25.30 -1.58 -10.68
N GLU A 305 -26.63 -1.70 -10.72
CA GLU A 305 -27.44 -2.16 -9.59
C GLU A 305 -27.26 -3.65 -9.28
N ASP A 306 -26.72 -4.43 -10.22
CA ASP A 306 -26.44 -5.85 -10.04
C ASP A 306 -24.99 -6.14 -9.65
N ASN A 307 -24.14 -5.11 -9.61
CA ASN A 307 -22.79 -5.26 -9.09
C ASN A 307 -22.83 -5.66 -7.61
N HIS A 308 -21.98 -6.60 -7.23
CA HIS A 308 -21.82 -7.03 -5.85
C HIS A 308 -20.48 -6.59 -5.30
N TYR A 309 -20.48 -5.99 -4.11
CA TYR A 309 -19.28 -5.51 -3.42
C TYR A 309 -19.14 -6.18 -2.07
N PHE A 310 -17.90 -6.53 -1.73
CA PHE A 310 -17.55 -7.11 -0.45
C PHE A 310 -16.60 -6.20 0.31
N TRP A 311 -17.03 -5.78 1.50
CA TRP A 311 -16.27 -4.88 2.34
C TRP A 311 -15.82 -5.61 3.60
N SER A 312 -14.52 -5.59 3.89
CA SER A 312 -13.98 -6.07 5.15
C SER A 312 -13.68 -4.90 6.07
N VAL A 313 -14.04 -5.07 7.34
CA VAL A 313 -13.75 -4.14 8.42
C VAL A 313 -12.74 -4.80 9.36
N THR A 314 -11.65 -4.10 9.64
CA THR A 314 -10.57 -4.53 10.53
C THR A 314 -10.30 -3.47 11.59
N GLU A 315 -9.65 -3.85 12.68
CA GLU A 315 -9.18 -2.95 13.74
C GLU A 315 -7.67 -2.69 13.56
N PRO A 316 -7.24 -1.53 13.03
CA PRO A 316 -5.82 -1.27 12.73
C PRO A 316 -4.92 -1.39 13.95
N ASP A 317 -5.36 -0.85 15.08
CA ASP A 317 -4.62 -0.81 16.35
C ASP A 317 -4.47 -2.18 17.00
N ASN A 318 -5.27 -3.16 16.55
CA ASN A 318 -5.28 -4.52 17.05
C ASN A 318 -4.74 -5.49 15.99
N HIS A 319 -3.55 -5.19 15.46
CA HIS A 319 -2.86 -5.99 14.44
C HIS A 319 -3.72 -6.27 13.18
N HIS A 320 -4.58 -5.32 12.78
CA HIS A 320 -5.54 -5.50 11.70
C HIS A 320 -6.49 -6.70 11.92
N GLN A 321 -6.87 -6.95 13.17
CA GLN A 321 -7.79 -8.02 13.51
C GLN A 321 -9.11 -7.84 12.74
N PHE A 322 -9.60 -8.92 12.15
CA PHE A 322 -10.88 -8.93 11.47
C PHE A 322 -12.04 -8.66 12.44
N TYR A 323 -12.90 -7.73 12.05
CA TYR A 323 -14.10 -7.35 12.81
C TYR A 323 -15.37 -7.84 12.11
N LYS A 324 -15.63 -7.37 10.88
CA LYS A 324 -16.87 -7.66 10.14
C LYS A 324 -16.66 -7.77 8.64
N LEU A 325 -17.54 -8.53 7.99
CA LEU A 325 -17.66 -8.64 6.53
C LEU A 325 -19.04 -8.13 6.13
N TYR A 326 -19.09 -7.25 5.13
CA TYR A 326 -20.33 -6.73 4.56
C TYR A 326 -20.44 -7.11 3.09
N ARG A 327 -21.67 -7.36 2.66
CA ARG A 327 -22.07 -7.53 1.26
C ARG A 327 -22.96 -6.38 0.86
N GLN A 328 -22.67 -5.77 -0.29
CA GLN A 328 -23.49 -4.72 -0.89
C GLN A 328 -23.89 -5.14 -2.30
N LYS A 329 -25.13 -4.85 -2.70
CA LYS A 329 -25.62 -5.01 -4.08
C LYS A 329 -25.96 -3.62 -4.61
N GLY A 330 -25.35 -3.20 -5.73
CA GLY A 330 -25.51 -1.87 -6.29
C GLY A 330 -25.20 -0.77 -5.28
N GLU A 331 -26.09 0.21 -5.20
CA GLU A 331 -26.01 1.31 -4.22
C GLU A 331 -26.77 1.03 -2.91
N ALA A 332 -27.35 -0.16 -2.74
CA ALA A 332 -28.13 -0.50 -1.54
C ALA A 332 -27.26 -0.49 -0.27
N LEU A 333 -27.91 -0.39 0.90
CA LEU A 333 -27.21 -0.49 2.19
C LEU A 333 -26.55 -1.87 2.32
N ALA A 334 -25.27 -1.87 2.65
CA ALA A 334 -24.48 -3.08 2.83
C ALA A 334 -24.98 -3.87 4.05
N GLN A 335 -25.16 -5.18 3.85
CA GLN A 335 -25.64 -6.11 4.87
C GLN A 335 -24.47 -6.88 5.47
N GLU A 336 -24.45 -7.00 6.80
CA GLU A 336 -23.43 -7.79 7.49
C GLU A 336 -23.58 -9.29 7.16
N VAL A 337 -22.50 -9.91 6.72
CA VAL A 337 -22.38 -11.36 6.60
C VAL A 337 -22.01 -11.91 7.98
N SER A 338 -23.03 -12.25 8.77
CA SER A 338 -22.82 -12.76 10.13
C SER A 338 -22.19 -14.16 10.11
N LEU A 339 -20.86 -14.22 10.27
CA LEU A 339 -20.07 -15.46 10.28
C LEU A 339 -20.52 -16.43 11.40
N ASN A 340 -21.02 -15.88 12.51
CA ASN A 340 -21.59 -16.66 13.60
C ASN A 340 -22.79 -17.51 13.16
N ASN A 341 -23.57 -17.07 12.16
CA ASN A 341 -24.66 -17.89 11.62
C ASN A 341 -24.12 -19.17 10.96
N PHE A 342 -22.86 -19.21 10.54
CA PHE A 342 -22.19 -20.40 10.02
C PHE A 342 -21.41 -21.15 11.10
N GLY A 343 -21.48 -20.73 12.37
CA GLY A 343 -20.67 -21.28 13.45
C GLY A 343 -19.20 -20.82 13.44
N LEU A 344 -18.87 -19.80 12.65
CA LEU A 344 -17.51 -19.25 12.53
C LEU A 344 -17.37 -18.01 13.40
N LEU A 345 -16.28 -17.93 14.20
CA LEU A 345 -16.00 -16.77 15.05
C LEU A 345 -15.13 -15.75 14.31
N SER A 346 -15.48 -14.47 14.37
CA SER A 346 -14.67 -13.38 13.77
C SER A 346 -13.23 -13.36 14.31
N ALA A 347 -13.04 -13.65 15.59
CA ALA A 347 -11.71 -13.70 16.22
C ALA A 347 -10.79 -14.80 15.64
N ASP A 348 -11.37 -15.80 14.97
CA ASP A 348 -10.63 -16.90 14.34
C ASP A 348 -10.34 -16.64 12.85
N VAL A 349 -10.87 -15.56 12.27
CA VAL A 349 -10.57 -15.15 10.90
C VAL A 349 -9.15 -14.60 10.86
N LEU A 350 -8.32 -15.19 10.00
CA LEU A 350 -6.96 -14.76 9.73
C LEU A 350 -6.94 -13.66 8.66
N SER A 351 -7.68 -13.86 7.58
CA SER A 351 -7.72 -12.94 6.45
C SER A 351 -8.97 -13.14 5.59
N ILE A 352 -9.40 -12.08 4.93
CA ILE A 352 -10.38 -12.13 3.84
C ILE A 352 -9.73 -11.59 2.58
N THR A 353 -9.80 -12.36 1.50
CA THR A 353 -9.22 -12.02 0.20
C THR A 353 -10.25 -12.13 -0.91
N GLY A 354 -10.18 -11.25 -1.90
CA GLY A 354 -11.00 -11.36 -3.09
C GLY A 354 -10.62 -12.59 -3.90
N ILE A 355 -11.63 -13.30 -4.41
CA ILE A 355 -11.48 -14.39 -5.37
C ILE A 355 -12.39 -14.12 -6.56
N HIS A 356 -12.25 -14.90 -7.62
CA HIS A 356 -13.18 -14.82 -8.75
C HIS A 356 -14.62 -15.00 -8.25
N GLN A 357 -15.48 -14.02 -8.55
CA GLN A 357 -16.88 -14.00 -8.16
C GLN A 357 -17.16 -14.15 -6.64
N GLY A 358 -16.27 -13.68 -5.76
CA GLY A 358 -16.54 -13.73 -4.33
C GLY A 358 -15.40 -13.33 -3.41
N VAL A 359 -15.46 -13.87 -2.19
CA VAL A 359 -14.40 -13.76 -1.18
C VAL A 359 -14.02 -15.12 -0.62
N ALA A 360 -12.73 -15.28 -0.29
CA ALA A 360 -12.22 -16.37 0.51
C ALA A 360 -11.94 -15.89 1.94
N ILE A 361 -12.38 -16.68 2.92
CA ILE A 361 -12.26 -16.44 4.35
C ILE A 361 -11.33 -17.51 4.91
N SER A 362 -10.10 -17.11 5.25
CA SER A 362 -9.11 -18.01 5.84
C SER A 362 -9.19 -17.96 7.36
N MET A 363 -9.22 -19.13 8.00
CA MET A 363 -9.33 -19.27 9.45
C MET A 363 -8.02 -19.75 10.08
N LYS A 364 -7.80 -19.40 11.36
CA LYS A 364 -6.61 -19.80 12.14
C LYS A 364 -6.44 -21.33 12.26
N ASN A 365 -7.53 -22.09 12.24
CA ASN A 365 -7.50 -23.55 12.28
C ASN A 365 -7.09 -24.19 10.92
N GLY A 366 -6.84 -23.39 9.89
CA GLY A 366 -6.43 -23.85 8.57
C GLY A 366 -7.58 -24.11 7.61
N HIS A 367 -8.85 -23.89 7.99
CA HIS A 367 -9.95 -23.95 7.03
C HIS A 367 -9.99 -22.70 6.17
N SER A 368 -10.31 -22.85 4.89
CA SER A 368 -10.68 -21.73 4.01
C SER A 368 -12.09 -21.95 3.47
N TYR A 369 -12.93 -20.93 3.64
CA TYR A 369 -14.31 -20.90 3.18
C TYR A 369 -14.48 -19.90 2.06
N HIS A 370 -15.22 -20.27 1.02
CA HIS A 370 -15.56 -19.38 -0.07
C HIS A 370 -17.00 -18.90 0.05
N PHE A 371 -17.20 -17.61 -0.20
CA PHE A 371 -18.50 -16.98 -0.33
C PHE A 371 -18.60 -16.38 -1.74
N THR A 372 -19.15 -17.15 -2.67
CA THR A 372 -19.25 -16.82 -4.10
C THR A 372 -20.66 -16.43 -4.49
N LEU A 373 -20.83 -15.72 -5.61
CA LEU A 373 -22.13 -15.22 -6.10
C LEU A 373 -23.26 -16.27 -6.05
N ASP A 374 -23.01 -17.48 -6.57
CA ASP A 374 -23.98 -18.58 -6.56
C ASP A 374 -24.44 -19.00 -5.15
N LEU A 375 -23.57 -18.82 -4.16
CA LEU A 375 -23.82 -19.15 -2.76
C LEU A 375 -24.37 -17.95 -1.97
N ILE A 376 -24.14 -16.73 -2.45
CA ILE A 376 -24.63 -15.49 -1.84
C ILE A 376 -26.16 -15.48 -1.82
N GLU A 377 -26.79 -15.81 -2.95
CA GLU A 377 -28.25 -15.80 -3.07
C GLU A 377 -28.91 -16.84 -2.16
N GLN A 378 -28.21 -17.95 -1.93
CA GLN A 378 -28.66 -19.04 -1.06
C GLN A 378 -28.21 -18.87 0.40
N GLU A 379 -27.46 -17.80 0.69
CA GLU A 379 -26.83 -17.51 1.98
C GLU A 379 -25.97 -18.66 2.54
N GLN A 380 -25.15 -19.25 1.69
CA GLN A 380 -24.32 -20.43 2.01
C GLN A 380 -22.83 -20.11 1.96
N LEU A 381 -22.03 -20.89 2.68
CA LEU A 381 -20.56 -20.92 2.52
C LEU A 381 -20.13 -22.27 1.98
N SER A 382 -18.97 -22.33 1.32
CA SER A 382 -18.36 -23.58 0.89
C SER A 382 -16.97 -23.75 1.49
N LEU A 383 -16.72 -24.88 2.17
CA LEU A 383 -15.38 -25.29 2.57
C LEU A 383 -14.58 -25.68 1.33
N HIS A 384 -13.55 -24.90 1.02
CA HIS A 384 -12.82 -24.99 -0.24
C HIS A 384 -11.36 -25.43 -0.06
N SER A 385 -10.74 -25.16 1.10
CA SER A 385 -9.41 -25.68 1.37
C SER A 385 -9.13 -25.99 2.84
N LEU A 386 -8.11 -26.83 3.04
CA LEU A 386 -7.51 -27.16 4.32
C LEU A 386 -5.99 -26.93 4.25
N GLY A 387 -5.49 -26.04 5.09
CA GLY A 387 -4.09 -25.65 5.14
C GLY A 387 -3.29 -26.28 6.27
N LYS A 388 -2.08 -25.75 6.45
CA LYS A 388 -1.06 -26.30 7.36
C LYS A 388 -1.53 -26.53 8.80
N ALA A 389 -2.29 -25.59 9.37
CA ALA A 389 -2.70 -25.67 10.78
C ALA A 389 -3.60 -26.91 11.03
N TRP A 390 -4.50 -27.21 10.11
CA TRP A 390 -5.34 -28.42 10.17
C TRP A 390 -4.49 -29.68 10.07
N GLN A 391 -3.55 -29.72 9.14
CA GLN A 391 -2.67 -30.87 8.93
C GLN A 391 -1.77 -31.15 10.14
N ILE A 392 -1.26 -30.11 10.81
CA ILE A 392 -0.46 -30.26 12.04
C ILE A 392 -1.29 -30.88 13.16
N LEU A 393 -2.57 -30.49 13.27
CA LEU A 393 -3.47 -30.98 14.30
C LEU A 393 -3.83 -32.47 14.10
N TYR A 394 -3.81 -32.94 12.85
CA TYR A 394 -4.19 -34.30 12.47
C TYR A 394 -3.01 -35.04 11.79
N GLN A 395 -2.12 -35.62 12.59
CA GLN A 395 -1.08 -36.53 12.07
C GLN A 395 -1.72 -37.68 11.28
N ASN A 396 -1.11 -38.10 10.16
CA ASN A 396 -1.74 -39.00 9.17
C ASN A 396 -3.08 -38.44 8.67
N TRP A 397 -3.04 -37.20 8.20
CA TRP A 397 -4.21 -36.40 7.87
C TRP A 397 -5.13 -37.03 6.80
N LEU A 398 -4.64 -37.91 5.91
CA LEU A 398 -5.44 -38.42 4.79
C LEU A 398 -6.58 -39.36 5.22
N PRO A 399 -6.37 -40.40 6.05
CA PRO A 399 -7.48 -41.15 6.66
C PRO A 399 -8.43 -40.26 7.46
N ILE A 400 -7.89 -39.31 8.23
CA ILE A 400 -8.66 -38.39 9.06
C ILE A 400 -9.53 -37.46 8.20
N LEU A 401 -9.03 -37.03 7.04
CA LEU A 401 -9.77 -36.20 6.10
C LEU A 401 -11.07 -36.87 5.65
N LYS A 402 -11.01 -38.16 5.28
CA LYS A 402 -12.21 -38.89 4.85
C LYS A 402 -13.26 -38.96 5.95
N MET A 403 -12.82 -39.30 7.16
CA MET A 403 -13.70 -39.35 8.33
C MET A 403 -14.28 -37.96 8.66
N TYR A 404 -13.43 -36.92 8.65
CA TYR A 404 -13.81 -35.54 8.92
C TYR A 404 -14.86 -35.05 7.93
N LEU A 405 -14.66 -35.26 6.62
CA LEU A 405 -15.63 -34.87 5.59
C LEU A 405 -16.93 -35.66 5.70
N GLY A 406 -16.89 -36.94 6.09
CA GLY A 406 -18.07 -37.74 6.38
C GLY A 406 -18.89 -37.15 7.53
N GLN A 407 -18.24 -36.89 8.66
CA GLN A 407 -18.87 -36.25 9.83
C GLN A 407 -19.42 -34.87 9.51
N PHE A 408 -18.70 -34.08 8.72
CA PHE A 408 -19.13 -32.76 8.29
C PHE A 408 -20.40 -32.83 7.41
N LYS A 409 -20.46 -33.79 6.47
CA LYS A 409 -21.67 -34.04 5.65
C LYS A 409 -22.86 -34.47 6.52
N GLU A 410 -22.66 -35.37 7.48
CA GLU A 410 -23.74 -35.80 8.38
C GLU A 410 -24.28 -34.65 9.24
N GLN A 411 -23.40 -33.81 9.79
CA GLN A 411 -23.77 -32.63 10.58
C GLN A 411 -24.58 -31.61 9.77
N THR A 412 -24.24 -31.40 8.50
CA THR A 412 -24.96 -30.44 7.63
C THR A 412 -26.32 -30.96 7.16
N GLN A 413 -26.50 -32.28 7.05
CA GLN A 413 -27.78 -32.90 6.66
C GLN A 413 -28.76 -33.03 7.83
N THR A 414 -28.26 -33.27 9.04
CA THR A 414 -29.08 -33.33 10.25
C THR A 414 -29.27 -31.94 10.85
N ARG A 415 -30.14 -31.12 10.22
CA ARG A 415 -30.49 -29.75 10.67
C ARG A 415 -30.83 -29.62 12.16
N SER A 416 -31.17 -30.70 12.86
CA SER A 416 -31.51 -30.70 14.29
C SER A 416 -30.30 -30.82 15.24
N LEU A 417 -29.07 -30.93 14.73
CA LEU A 417 -27.85 -31.11 15.55
C LEU A 417 -26.77 -30.06 15.28
N PHE A 418 -27.10 -28.96 14.59
CA PHE A 418 -26.29 -27.76 14.75
C PHE A 418 -26.32 -27.43 16.25
N GLY A 419 -25.21 -27.67 16.97
CA GLY A 419 -25.08 -27.16 18.32
C GLY A 419 -25.50 -25.69 18.30
N ASN A 420 -26.19 -25.21 19.35
CA ASN A 420 -27.04 -24.01 19.44
C ASN A 420 -26.58 -22.69 18.75
N LYS A 421 -25.41 -22.64 18.13
CA LYS A 421 -24.75 -21.52 17.47
C LYS A 421 -24.86 -21.49 15.93
N GLN A 422 -24.91 -22.61 15.20
CA GLN A 422 -24.95 -22.58 13.71
C GLN A 422 -26.39 -22.56 13.19
N LYS A 423 -26.71 -21.58 12.33
CA LYS A 423 -28.04 -21.33 11.74
C LYS A 423 -28.08 -21.52 10.21
N LYS A 424 -26.94 -21.42 9.53
CA LYS A 424 -26.76 -21.51 8.08
C LYS A 424 -25.80 -22.63 7.70
N THR A 425 -26.06 -23.26 6.55
CA THR A 425 -25.30 -24.42 6.07
C THR A 425 -23.94 -24.01 5.48
N ILE A 426 -22.93 -24.83 5.73
CA ILE A 426 -21.66 -24.80 5.00
C ILE A 426 -21.61 -26.06 4.13
N HIS A 427 -21.44 -25.91 2.82
CA HIS A 427 -21.22 -27.02 1.91
C HIS A 427 -19.74 -27.38 1.83
N ILE A 428 -19.44 -28.57 1.33
CA ILE A 428 -18.07 -28.95 0.99
C ILE A 428 -17.93 -28.80 -0.52
N ALA A 429 -16.90 -28.07 -0.98
CA ALA A 429 -16.62 -27.95 -2.40
C ALA A 429 -16.40 -29.34 -3.04
N SER A 430 -16.84 -29.51 -4.29
CA SER A 430 -16.62 -30.76 -5.04
C SER A 430 -15.13 -31.12 -5.12
N ILE A 431 -14.28 -30.10 -5.24
CA ILE A 431 -12.83 -30.22 -5.19
C ILE A 431 -12.31 -29.39 -4.03
N LEU A 432 -11.75 -30.05 -3.02
CA LEU A 432 -11.15 -29.42 -1.86
C LEU A 432 -9.64 -29.32 -2.05
N SER A 433 -9.08 -28.13 -1.95
CA SER A 433 -7.63 -27.92 -2.09
C SER A 433 -6.93 -28.20 -0.76
N ILE A 434 -5.80 -28.91 -0.79
CA ILE A 434 -4.93 -29.09 0.38
C ILE A 434 -3.71 -28.21 0.18
N THR A 435 -3.62 -27.12 0.94
CA THR A 435 -2.57 -26.11 0.77
C THR A 435 -1.37 -26.39 1.66
N ASP A 436 -0.27 -25.69 1.40
CA ASP A 436 0.95 -25.70 2.25
C ASP A 436 1.66 -27.06 2.37
N LEU A 437 1.30 -28.02 1.53
CA LEU A 437 2.07 -29.25 1.38
C LEU A 437 3.35 -28.95 0.60
N LEU A 438 4.45 -29.52 1.07
CA LEU A 438 5.75 -29.38 0.43
C LEU A 438 6.19 -30.74 -0.11
N HIS A 439 6.95 -30.72 -1.20
CA HIS A 439 7.67 -31.88 -1.67
C HIS A 439 8.74 -32.29 -0.65
N SER A 440 9.34 -33.47 -0.83
CA SER A 440 10.42 -33.98 0.04
C SER A 440 11.66 -33.08 0.10
N ASP A 441 11.80 -32.11 -0.82
CA ASP A 441 12.86 -31.10 -0.81
C ASP A 441 12.64 -30.00 0.23
N GLY A 442 11.44 -29.93 0.84
CA GLY A 442 11.06 -28.92 1.83
C GLY A 442 10.93 -27.51 1.27
N GLN A 443 10.97 -27.33 -0.06
CA GLN A 443 10.97 -26.01 -0.71
C GLN A 443 9.86 -25.90 -1.75
N THR A 444 9.58 -26.96 -2.49
CA THR A 444 8.61 -26.93 -3.59
C THR A 444 7.21 -27.19 -3.07
N ALA A 445 6.27 -26.26 -3.31
CA ALA A 445 4.86 -26.48 -2.99
C ALA A 445 4.30 -27.66 -3.81
N LEU A 446 3.60 -28.56 -3.14
CA LEU A 446 2.94 -29.72 -3.74
C LEU A 446 1.45 -29.41 -3.93
N PRO A 447 0.97 -29.23 -5.16
CA PRO A 447 -0.44 -28.99 -5.41
C PRO A 447 -1.23 -30.29 -5.20
N VAL A 448 -2.14 -30.27 -4.24
CA VAL A 448 -2.97 -31.42 -3.86
C VAL A 448 -4.43 -31.01 -3.81
N TRP A 449 -5.28 -31.83 -4.40
CA TRP A 449 -6.73 -31.68 -4.38
C TRP A 449 -7.39 -32.98 -3.97
N TYR A 450 -8.51 -32.88 -3.28
CA TYR A 450 -9.36 -34.01 -2.91
C TYR A 450 -10.73 -33.83 -3.54
N ASP A 451 -11.12 -34.77 -4.39
CA ASP A 451 -12.46 -34.85 -4.96
C ASP A 451 -13.39 -35.47 -3.91
N THR A 452 -14.32 -34.66 -3.43
CA THR A 452 -15.23 -35.00 -2.33
C THR A 452 -16.44 -35.81 -2.79
N ILE A 453 -16.61 -35.95 -4.11
CA ILE A 453 -17.64 -36.77 -4.75
C ILE A 453 -17.08 -38.17 -5.01
N ALA A 454 -15.96 -38.26 -5.72
CA ALA A 454 -15.31 -39.53 -6.06
C ALA A 454 -14.45 -40.11 -4.93
N ASN A 455 -14.15 -39.32 -3.90
CA ASN A 455 -13.23 -39.67 -2.80
C ASN A 455 -11.80 -39.98 -3.26
N HIS A 456 -11.34 -39.25 -4.27
CA HIS A 456 -10.01 -39.40 -4.86
C HIS A 456 -9.09 -38.24 -4.49
N LEU A 457 -7.83 -38.57 -4.22
CA LEU A 457 -6.77 -37.59 -4.01
C LEU A 457 -5.99 -37.41 -5.31
N PHE A 458 -5.91 -36.17 -5.78
CA PHE A 458 -5.11 -35.77 -6.93
C PHE A 458 -3.87 -35.03 -6.44
N ILE A 459 -2.71 -35.52 -6.85
CA ILE A 459 -1.42 -34.90 -6.57
C ILE A 459 -0.80 -34.56 -7.92
N LYS A 460 -0.59 -33.27 -8.20
CA LYS A 460 0.14 -32.88 -9.40
C LYS A 460 1.63 -32.99 -9.14
N LYS A 461 2.27 -33.95 -9.79
CA LYS A 461 3.73 -34.06 -9.80
C LYS A 461 4.30 -32.84 -10.51
N ALA A 462 5.26 -32.16 -9.87
CA ALA A 462 6.02 -31.11 -10.54
C ALA A 462 6.76 -31.74 -11.73
N VAL A 463 6.44 -31.27 -12.94
CA VAL A 463 7.23 -31.61 -14.13
C VAL A 463 8.40 -30.64 -14.12
N ASN A 464 9.60 -31.16 -13.86
CA ASN A 464 10.83 -30.42 -14.13
C ASN A 464 10.89 -30.23 -15.66
N LEU A 465 10.46 -29.07 -16.13
CA LEU A 465 10.83 -28.60 -17.46
C LEU A 465 12.29 -28.17 -17.36
N LEU A 466 13.18 -29.07 -17.80
CA LEU A 466 14.59 -28.78 -18.04
C LEU A 466 14.74 -27.81 -19.20
#